data_AF-A0A1F7JKB1-F1
#
_entry.id   AF-A0A1F7JKB1-F1
#
_cell.length_a   1.000
_cell.length_b   1.000
_cell.length_c   1.000
_cell.angle_alpha   90.00
_cell.angle_beta   90.00
_cell.angle_gamma   90.00
#
_symmetry.space_group_name_H-M   'P 1'
#
loop_
_entity.id
_entity.type
_entity.pdbx_description
1 polymer ?
#
loop_
_entity_poly.entity_id
_entity_poly.type
_entity_poly.pdbx_seq_one_letter_code
_entity_poly.pdbx_strand_id
1 'polypeptide(L)'
;MAKKSAALKYYQSIGRRKSATARIRLHLATKEKEISFGDAKVKKGEIYVNGMQIDKYFSGQSDKVEYLTPLKLTDNLDRFAITIQVVGGGKAGQLDAIVLGLARALEKVDRAAYRPLLKKQGLLTRDARIRERRKVGMGGKARRKKQSPKR
;
A
#
# COMPACT_ATOMS: atom_id res chain seq x y z
N MET A 1 -11.49 36.50 12.22
CA MET A 1 -10.13 36.32 11.64
C MET A 1 -9.92 34.85 11.33
N ALA A 2 -9.94 34.46 10.05
CA ALA A 2 -9.80 33.07 9.64
C ALA A 2 -8.39 32.55 9.97
N LYS A 3 -8.31 31.48 10.78
CA LYS A 3 -7.03 30.81 11.05
C LYS A 3 -6.44 30.32 9.72
N LYS A 4 -5.27 30.85 9.32
CA LYS A 4 -4.46 30.30 8.23
C LYS A 4 -4.31 28.80 8.47
N SER A 5 -4.92 27.97 7.62
CA SER A 5 -4.72 26.53 7.65
C SER A 5 -3.25 26.23 7.41
N ALA A 6 -2.61 25.51 8.33
CA ALA A 6 -1.23 25.07 8.15
C ALA A 6 -1.08 24.34 6.81
N ALA A 7 -0.09 24.71 6.01
CA ALA A 7 0.18 24.07 4.72
C ALA A 7 0.38 22.55 4.93
N LEU A 8 -0.31 21.73 4.14
CA LEU A 8 -0.20 20.28 4.19
C LEU A 8 1.25 19.85 3.94
N LYS A 9 1.91 19.32 4.97
CA LYS A 9 3.30 18.85 4.90
C LYS A 9 3.42 17.51 4.16
N TYR A 10 2.36 16.70 4.13
CA TYR A 10 2.28 15.42 3.44
C TYR A 10 0.82 14.98 3.23
N TYR A 11 0.59 14.13 2.22
CA TYR A 11 -0.67 13.43 2.04
C TYR A 11 -0.59 12.05 2.68
N GLN A 12 -1.54 11.72 3.54
CA GLN A 12 -1.56 10.43 4.25
C GLN A 12 -2.70 9.53 3.77
N SER A 13 -2.42 8.23 3.68
CA SER A 13 -3.42 7.21 3.36
C SER A 13 -3.15 5.91 4.11
N ILE A 14 -4.14 5.02 4.06
CA ILE A 14 -4.05 3.69 4.63
C ILE A 14 -4.52 2.68 3.58
N GLY A 15 -3.72 1.63 3.41
CA GLY A 15 -4.08 0.42 2.69
C GLY A 15 -4.15 -0.78 3.63
N ARG A 16 -5.08 -1.70 3.37
CA ARG A 16 -5.27 -2.90 4.20
C ARG A 16 -5.56 -4.10 3.30
N ARG A 17 -4.94 -5.24 3.61
CA ARG A 17 -5.19 -6.50 2.91
C ARG A 17 -5.01 -7.67 3.86
N LYS A 18 -5.98 -8.58 3.93
CA LYS A 18 -6.00 -9.68 4.91
C LYS A 18 -5.74 -9.12 6.31
N SER A 19 -4.60 -9.45 6.93
CA SER A 19 -4.16 -8.91 8.22
C SER A 19 -3.08 -7.81 8.11
N ALA A 20 -2.61 -7.49 6.92
CA ALA A 20 -1.60 -6.46 6.68
C ALA A 20 -2.23 -5.06 6.65
N THR A 21 -1.56 -4.11 7.30
CA THR A 21 -1.92 -2.69 7.30
C THR A 21 -0.72 -1.86 6.87
N ALA A 22 -0.88 -1.04 5.84
CA ALA A 22 0.12 -0.10 5.34
C ALA A 22 -0.34 1.34 5.61
N ARG A 23 0.50 2.11 6.30
CA ARG A 23 0.34 3.55 6.51
C ARG A 23 1.34 4.27 5.61
N ILE A 24 0.85 5.12 4.73
CA ILE A 24 1.66 5.76 3.69
C ILE A 24 1.58 7.26 3.86
N ARG A 25 2.73 7.91 3.70
CA ARG A 25 2.85 9.37 3.62
C ARG A 25 3.56 9.73 2.31
N LEU A 26 2.88 10.51 1.48
CA LEU A 26 3.44 11.14 0.29
C LEU A 26 3.88 12.55 0.66
N HIS A 27 5.17 12.82 0.50
CA HIS A 27 5.72 14.15 0.69
C HIS A 27 5.94 14.83 -0.67
N LEU A 28 5.50 16.08 -0.76
CA LEU A 28 5.86 16.99 -1.84
C LEU A 28 7.31 17.44 -1.62
N ALA A 29 8.27 16.63 -2.04
CA ALA A 29 9.68 16.95 -1.88
C ALA A 29 10.11 18.00 -2.93
N THR A 30 10.50 19.19 -2.47
CA THR A 30 11.35 20.12 -3.25
C THR A 30 12.77 19.55 -3.27
N LYS A 31 13.55 19.81 -4.33
CA LYS A 31 14.90 19.21 -4.58
C LYS A 31 15.87 19.28 -3.39
N GLU A 32 15.67 20.21 -2.45
CA GLU A 32 16.55 20.49 -1.31
C GLU A 32 16.10 19.90 0.04
N LYS A 33 14.86 19.39 0.14
CA LYS A 33 14.30 18.94 1.44
C LYS A 33 14.46 17.44 1.61
N GLU A 34 15.49 17.03 2.34
CA GLU A 34 15.64 15.65 2.86
C GLU A 34 14.60 15.41 3.97
N ILE A 35 13.90 14.27 3.92
CA ILE A 35 12.93 13.89 4.95
C ILE A 35 13.49 12.71 5.73
N SER A 36 13.60 12.85 7.04
CA SER A 36 14.01 11.77 7.94
C SER A 36 12.86 10.79 8.17
N PHE A 37 13.09 9.52 7.87
CA PHE A 37 12.18 8.41 8.17
C PHE A 37 12.92 7.36 8.99
N GLY A 38 12.84 7.48 10.32
CA GLY A 38 13.76 6.76 11.22
C GLY A 38 15.18 7.25 10.95
N ASP A 39 16.11 6.31 10.76
CA ASP A 39 17.52 6.59 10.48
C ASP A 39 17.80 6.88 8.99
N ALA A 40 16.82 6.66 8.11
CA ALA A 40 16.98 6.82 6.67
C ALA A 40 16.53 8.22 6.21
N LYS A 41 17.33 8.82 5.31
CA LYS A 41 17.00 10.06 4.61
C LYS A 41 16.35 9.72 3.27
N VAL A 42 15.12 10.18 3.07
CA VAL A 42 14.34 9.91 1.85
C VAL A 42 14.40 11.11 0.92
N LYS A 43 14.84 10.87 -0.31
CA LYS A 43 14.87 11.87 -1.39
C LYS A 43 13.65 11.74 -2.30
N LYS A 44 13.49 12.73 -3.17
CA LYS A 44 12.44 12.75 -4.20
C LYS A 44 12.62 11.54 -5.14
N GLY A 45 11.54 10.82 -5.43
CA GLY A 45 11.53 9.61 -6.26
C GLY A 45 11.84 8.32 -5.49
N GLU A 46 12.27 8.41 -4.24
CA GLU A 46 12.59 7.23 -3.43
C GLU A 46 11.39 6.73 -2.62
N ILE A 47 11.30 5.41 -2.47
CA ILE A 47 10.28 4.72 -1.68
C ILE A 47 10.96 3.91 -0.59
N TYR A 48 10.61 4.20 0.66
CA TYR A 48 11.08 3.47 1.83
C TYR A 48 9.95 2.75 2.55
N VAL A 49 10.21 1.51 2.93
CA VAL A 49 9.31 0.64 3.70
C VAL A 49 10.02 0.23 4.99
N ASN A 50 9.45 0.60 6.14
CA ASN A 50 9.99 0.25 7.47
C ASN A 50 11.49 0.60 7.65
N GLY A 51 11.94 1.73 7.10
CA GLY A 51 13.33 2.22 7.22
C GLY A 51 14.29 1.63 6.18
N MET A 52 13.85 0.70 5.35
CA MET A 52 14.64 0.12 4.25
C MET A 52 14.12 0.58 2.88
N GLN A 53 15.00 0.59 1.88
CA GLN A 53 14.58 0.84 0.48
C GLN A 53 13.62 -0.25 0.00
N ILE A 54 12.62 0.12 -0.79
CA ILE A 54 11.58 -0.81 -1.25
C ILE A 54 12.15 -2.00 -2.03
N ASP A 55 13.20 -1.77 -2.84
CA ASP A 55 13.89 -2.80 -3.63
C ASP A 55 14.59 -3.85 -2.75
N LYS A 56 15.06 -3.47 -1.56
CA LYS A 56 15.65 -4.40 -0.59
C LYS A 56 14.58 -5.18 0.18
N TYR A 57 13.42 -4.58 0.40
CA TYR A 57 12.31 -5.22 1.12
C TYR A 57 11.57 -6.24 0.26
N PHE A 58 11.27 -5.88 -0.99
CA PHE A 58 10.65 -6.73 -2.01
C PHE A 58 11.66 -7.05 -3.11
N SER A 59 12.23 -8.24 -3.06
CA SER A 59 13.26 -8.69 -4.03
C SER A 59 12.68 -9.21 -5.34
N GLY A 60 11.36 -9.43 -5.43
CA GLY A 60 10.71 -9.99 -6.63
C GLY A 60 10.54 -8.97 -7.75
N GLN A 61 10.84 -9.36 -8.99
CA GLN A 61 10.57 -8.51 -10.17
C GLN A 61 9.06 -8.26 -10.36
N SER A 62 8.22 -9.26 -10.07
CA SER A 62 6.76 -9.12 -10.03
C SER A 62 6.33 -8.03 -9.06
N ASP A 63 6.91 -8.03 -7.86
CA ASP A 63 6.58 -7.11 -6.79
C ASP A 63 6.90 -5.67 -7.23
N LYS A 64 8.04 -5.50 -7.92
CA LYS A 64 8.48 -4.23 -8.51
C LYS A 64 7.49 -3.64 -9.50
N VAL A 65 6.94 -4.48 -10.37
CA VAL A 65 5.92 -4.04 -11.32
C VAL A 65 4.66 -3.60 -10.56
N GLU A 66 4.26 -4.36 -9.55
CA GLU A 66 3.00 -4.17 -8.85
C GLU A 66 2.98 -2.88 -8.01
N TYR A 67 4.01 -2.61 -7.20
CA TYR A 67 4.05 -1.37 -6.41
C TYR A 67 4.28 -0.11 -7.25
N LEU A 68 4.92 -0.23 -8.42
CA LEU A 68 5.13 0.91 -9.34
C LEU A 68 3.90 1.22 -10.20
N THR A 69 2.98 0.27 -10.39
CA THR A 69 1.78 0.43 -11.23
C THR A 69 0.97 1.71 -10.95
N PRO A 70 0.60 2.05 -9.69
CA PRO A 70 -0.16 3.29 -9.42
C PRO A 70 0.63 4.57 -9.75
N LEU A 71 1.96 4.54 -9.62
CA LEU A 71 2.82 5.69 -9.89
C LEU A 71 3.05 5.88 -11.39
N LYS A 72 3.23 4.79 -12.14
CA LYS A 72 3.33 4.78 -13.61
C LYS A 72 2.06 5.30 -14.26
N LEU A 73 0.90 4.85 -13.79
CA LEU A 73 -0.38 5.23 -14.35
C LEU A 73 -0.74 6.72 -14.16
N THR A 74 -0.13 7.38 -13.16
CA THR A 74 -0.34 8.80 -12.88
C THR A 74 0.85 9.67 -13.28
N ASP A 75 1.84 9.10 -13.98
CA ASP A 75 3.08 9.75 -14.44
C ASP A 75 3.82 10.51 -13.31
N ASN A 76 3.80 9.96 -12.10
CA ASN A 76 4.31 10.60 -10.88
C ASN A 76 5.49 9.89 -10.23
N LEU A 77 6.20 9.02 -10.96
CA LEU A 77 7.31 8.19 -10.43
C LEU A 77 8.33 9.02 -9.64
N ASP A 78 8.83 10.10 -10.22
CA ASP A 78 9.90 10.88 -9.62
C ASP A 78 9.37 12.09 -8.83
N ARG A 79 8.06 12.23 -8.64
CA ARG A 79 7.50 13.48 -8.10
C ARG A 79 7.54 13.54 -6.57
N PHE A 80 7.39 12.41 -5.91
CA PHE A 80 7.14 12.32 -4.47
C PHE A 80 8.27 11.62 -3.72
N ALA A 81 8.49 11.99 -2.47
CA ALA A 81 9.23 11.18 -1.51
C ALA A 81 8.21 10.35 -0.71
N ILE A 82 8.34 9.02 -0.74
CA ILE A 82 7.31 8.11 -0.21
C ILE A 82 7.85 7.37 1.01
N THR A 83 7.16 7.51 2.14
CA THR A 83 7.46 6.76 3.36
C THR A 83 6.30 5.85 3.73
N ILE A 84 6.61 4.59 4.03
CA ILE A 84 5.63 3.53 4.27
C ILE A 84 5.98 2.80 5.55
N GLN A 85 5.01 2.70 6.45
CA GLN A 85 5.05 1.80 7.60
C GLN A 85 4.07 0.66 7.37
N VAL A 86 4.56 -0.58 7.39
CA VAL A 86 3.74 -1.78 7.20
C VAL A 86 3.86 -2.70 8.39
N VAL A 87 2.71 -3.17 8.88
CA VAL A 87 2.61 -4.09 10.01
C VAL A 87 1.61 -5.21 9.68
N GLY A 88 1.97 -6.43 10.07
CA GLY A 88 1.12 -7.63 9.96
C GLY A 88 1.11 -8.30 8.59
N GLY A 89 0.57 -9.52 8.56
CA GLY A 89 0.47 -10.34 7.34
C GLY A 89 1.81 -10.93 6.87
N GLY A 90 1.87 -11.29 5.58
CA GLY A 90 3.10 -11.71 4.90
C GLY A 90 3.36 -10.84 3.67
N LYS A 91 4.53 -11.01 3.03
CA LYS A 91 5.03 -10.12 1.97
C LYS A 91 4.00 -9.81 0.87
N ALA A 92 3.34 -10.83 0.31
CA ALA A 92 2.31 -10.61 -0.72
C ALA A 92 1.10 -9.78 -0.22
N GLY A 93 0.62 -10.04 1.00
CA GLY A 93 -0.46 -9.25 1.57
C GLY A 93 -0.03 -7.81 1.91
N GLN A 94 1.23 -7.62 2.25
CA GLN A 94 1.80 -6.30 2.48
C GLN A 94 1.93 -5.50 1.19
N LEU A 95 2.36 -6.14 0.10
CA LEU A 95 2.46 -5.55 -1.23
C LEU A 95 1.09 -5.01 -1.72
N ASP A 96 0.06 -5.85 -1.72
CA ASP A 96 -1.32 -5.45 -2.03
C ASP A 96 -1.79 -4.24 -1.19
N ALA A 97 -1.45 -4.25 0.12
CA ALA A 97 -1.82 -3.18 1.02
C ALA A 97 -1.09 -1.87 0.67
N ILE A 98 0.18 -1.95 0.27
CA ILE A 98 0.95 -0.79 -0.20
C ILE A 98 0.32 -0.23 -1.47
N VAL A 99 0.01 -1.06 -2.46
CA VAL A 99 -0.58 -0.63 -3.74
C VAL A 99 -1.89 0.12 -3.52
N LEU A 100 -2.80 -0.47 -2.73
CA LEU A 100 -4.08 0.17 -2.40
C LEU A 100 -3.88 1.50 -1.66
N GLY A 101 -2.92 1.55 -0.75
CA GLY A 101 -2.61 2.76 -0.02
C GLY A 101 -2.00 3.84 -0.92
N LEU A 102 -1.09 3.50 -1.83
CA LEU A 102 -0.48 4.42 -2.79
C LEU A 102 -1.55 5.03 -3.70
N ALA A 103 -2.42 4.20 -4.27
CA ALA A 103 -3.54 4.66 -5.10
C ALA A 103 -4.43 5.67 -4.34
N ARG A 104 -4.76 5.38 -3.07
CA ARG A 104 -5.55 6.29 -2.21
C ARG A 104 -4.80 7.55 -1.81
N ALA A 105 -3.47 7.50 -1.72
CA ALA A 105 -2.66 8.68 -1.43
C ALA A 105 -2.63 9.60 -2.64
N LEU A 106 -2.44 9.05 -3.84
CA LEU A 106 -2.48 9.79 -5.11
C LEU A 106 -3.87 10.41 -5.36
N GLU A 107 -4.94 9.68 -5.08
CA GLU A 107 -6.31 10.23 -5.17
C GLU A 107 -6.53 11.48 -4.31
N LYS A 108 -5.83 11.60 -3.18
CA LYS A 108 -5.90 12.79 -2.31
C LYS A 108 -5.09 13.97 -2.84
N VAL A 109 -4.11 13.73 -3.71
CA VAL A 109 -3.31 14.80 -4.33
C VAL A 109 -4.16 15.53 -5.37
N ASP A 110 -4.71 14.77 -6.33
CA ASP A 110 -5.61 15.30 -7.34
C ASP A 110 -6.73 14.27 -7.62
N ARG A 111 -7.89 14.56 -7.05
CA ARG A 111 -9.05 13.68 -7.13
C ARG A 111 -9.68 13.67 -8.53
N ALA A 112 -9.65 14.79 -9.23
CA ALA A 112 -10.33 14.93 -10.52
C ALA A 112 -9.56 14.19 -11.60
N ALA A 113 -8.23 14.32 -11.63
CA ALA A 113 -7.38 13.67 -12.62
C ALA A 113 -7.14 12.18 -12.35
N TYR A 114 -6.84 11.80 -11.09
CA TYR A 114 -6.31 10.46 -10.83
C TYR A 114 -7.37 9.41 -10.49
N ARG A 115 -8.49 9.79 -9.89
CA ARG A 115 -9.57 8.85 -9.55
C ARG A 115 -10.11 8.08 -10.76
N PRO A 116 -10.43 8.68 -11.93
CA PRO A 116 -10.96 7.91 -13.05
C PRO A 116 -9.96 6.88 -13.57
N LEU A 117 -8.68 7.24 -13.69
CA LEU A 117 -7.62 6.35 -14.16
C LEU A 117 -7.40 5.17 -13.19
N LEU A 118 -7.28 5.46 -11.89
CA LEU A 118 -7.06 4.45 -10.86
C LEU A 118 -8.27 3.54 -10.67
N LYS A 119 -9.49 4.06 -10.81
CA LYS A 119 -10.72 3.27 -10.73
C LYS A 119 -10.85 2.34 -11.94
N LYS A 120 -10.49 2.80 -13.14
CA LYS A 120 -10.52 1.98 -14.36
C LYS A 120 -9.62 0.75 -14.25
N GLN A 121 -8.46 0.87 -13.59
CA GLN A 121 -7.56 -0.26 -13.31
C GLN A 121 -7.89 -1.04 -12.02
N GLY A 122 -8.96 -0.70 -11.30
CA GLY A 122 -9.38 -1.43 -10.09
C GLY A 122 -8.51 -1.22 -8.84
N LEU A 123 -7.58 -0.26 -8.85
CA LEU A 123 -6.59 -0.06 -7.77
C LEU A 123 -7.16 0.55 -6.49
N LEU A 124 -8.37 1.11 -6.53
CA LEU A 124 -9.03 1.73 -5.38
C LEU A 124 -9.89 0.75 -4.57
N THR A 125 -10.19 -0.42 -5.14
CA THR A 125 -11.03 -1.44 -4.51
C THR A 125 -10.17 -2.36 -3.66
N ARG A 126 -10.54 -2.51 -2.38
CA ARG A 126 -9.89 -3.50 -1.52
C ARG A 126 -10.40 -4.89 -1.88
N ASP A 127 -9.50 -5.83 -2.16
CA ASP A 127 -9.88 -7.24 -2.16
C ASP A 127 -10.22 -7.69 -0.72
N ALA A 128 -11.50 -7.99 -0.50
CA ALA A 128 -12.07 -8.30 0.81
C ALA A 128 -11.92 -9.79 1.22
N ARG A 129 -11.34 -10.65 0.37
CA ARG A 129 -11.19 -12.08 0.67
C ARG A 129 -10.29 -12.31 1.89
N ILE A 130 -10.81 -13.04 2.87
CA ILE A 130 -10.12 -13.44 4.10
C ILE A 130 -10.25 -14.96 4.26
N ARG A 131 -9.28 -15.59 4.95
CA ARG A 131 -9.32 -17.03 5.25
C ARG A 131 -10.55 -17.34 6.10
N GLU A 132 -11.38 -18.25 5.61
CA GLU A 132 -12.51 -18.77 6.37
C GLU A 132 -12.01 -19.54 7.61
N ARG A 133 -12.65 -19.31 8.76
CA ARG A 133 -12.34 -20.00 10.02
C ARG A 133 -12.64 -21.50 9.86
N ARG A 134 -11.84 -22.36 10.50
CA ARG A 134 -12.17 -23.79 10.63
C ARG A 134 -13.37 -23.97 11.56
N LYS A 135 -14.47 -24.55 11.06
CA LYS A 135 -15.64 -24.91 11.86
C LYS A 135 -15.43 -26.26 12.57
N VAL A 136 -16.15 -26.48 13.68
CA VAL A 136 -16.15 -27.76 14.39
C VAL A 136 -16.68 -28.88 13.48
N GLY A 137 -16.22 -30.11 13.69
CA GLY A 137 -16.59 -31.27 12.85
C GLY A 137 -15.87 -31.35 11.49
N MET A 138 -15.13 -30.32 11.07
CA MET A 138 -14.40 -30.34 9.79
C MET A 138 -13.06 -31.10 9.88
N GLY A 139 -12.71 -31.78 8.77
CA GLY A 139 -11.51 -32.59 8.57
C GLY A 139 -10.22 -31.79 8.35
N GLY A 140 -9.93 -30.83 9.23
CA GLY A 140 -8.64 -30.12 9.24
C GLY A 140 -8.62 -28.75 8.56
N LYS A 141 -9.51 -28.47 7.60
CA LYS A 141 -9.62 -27.18 6.88
C LYS A 141 -11.08 -26.69 6.86
N ALA A 142 -11.30 -25.41 6.56
CA ALA A 142 -12.62 -24.76 6.68
C ALA A 142 -13.77 -25.50 5.95
N ARG A 143 -13.50 -26.05 4.75
CA ARG A 143 -14.51 -26.74 3.92
C ARG A 143 -14.26 -28.25 3.76
N ARG A 144 -13.19 -28.78 4.37
CA ARG A 144 -12.85 -30.20 4.23
C ARG A 144 -13.74 -31.01 5.17
N LYS A 145 -14.55 -31.92 4.62
CA LYS A 145 -15.31 -32.90 5.41
C LYS A 145 -14.41 -34.09 5.76
N LYS A 146 -14.68 -34.74 6.89
CA LYS A 146 -14.10 -36.07 7.17
C LYS A 146 -14.74 -37.07 6.20
N GLN A 147 -13.96 -38.03 5.71
CA GLN A 147 -14.51 -39.10 4.87
C GLN A 147 -15.46 -39.95 5.72
N SER A 148 -16.63 -40.29 5.15
CA SER A 148 -17.59 -41.16 5.83
C SER A 148 -17.14 -42.61 5.64
N PRO A 149 -17.12 -43.44 6.69
CA PRO A 149 -16.83 -44.87 6.52
C PRO A 149 -17.93 -45.61 5.73
N LYS A 150 -19.11 -45.00 5.55
CA LYS A 150 -20.22 -45.60 4.77
C LYS A 150 -20.14 -45.33 3.26
N ARG A 151 -19.23 -44.45 2.81
CA ARG A 151 -18.70 -44.26 1.44
C ARG A 151 -17.77 -43.03 1.43
#